data_AF-J2Z475-F1
#
_entry.id   AF-J2Z475-F1
#
_cell.length_a   1.000
_cell.length_b   1.000
_cell.length_c   1.000
_cell.angle_alpha   90.00
_cell.angle_beta   90.00
_cell.angle_gamma   90.00
#
_symmetry.space_group_name_H-M   'P 1'
#
loop_
_entity.id
_entity.type
_entity.pdbx_description
1 polymer ?
#
loop_
_entity_poly.entity_id
_entity_poly.type
_entity_poly.pdbx_seq_one_letter_code
_entity_poly.pdbx_strand_id
1 'polypeptide(L)'
;MSAVQGGLREVSEQNRLTAISNLTYLPETQGRSSQVIIIVERKEDWASYFPSEDVMSAQEYLEQPLEIEAGKRVQVINLCRSYKYLGHGYYCSLLAEARGHKVIPSVRTISELTKKSLYGLALDDLGKTLDKALNNHIYSNTEGFTLTLYFGKTNLEPLQDLARQIFEIFPCPILLVEFRKSNSWRIDGIKSGVLQKLREDQEDQFANSLDSFSRKIWRVPRSPRVARYDLAILHDSQEALPPSNAKALENFIRVGKGLGIDVDLIEKKDYSRIAEYDALLIRETTSVDNHTYRFAKKAESEGLVVMDDPASILRCTNKVYLTDLLKSLNWVCRQPRFSTRNDRKTSSEWVNAWAFR
;
A
#
# COMPACT_ATOMS: atom_id res chain seq x y z
N MET A 1 15.94 48.26 -29.19
CA MET A 1 15.84 47.01 -28.42
C MET A 1 14.51 46.95 -27.65
N SER A 2 13.38 46.77 -28.35
CA SER A 2 12.05 46.60 -27.72
C SER A 2 11.02 46.23 -28.80
N ALA A 3 10.92 44.94 -29.16
CA ALA A 3 9.85 44.45 -30.04
C ALA A 3 9.62 42.93 -29.91
N VAL A 4 10.63 42.16 -29.50
CA VAL A 4 10.53 40.68 -29.43
C VAL A 4 9.94 40.17 -28.11
N GLN A 5 9.81 41.03 -27.08
CA GLN A 5 9.20 40.65 -25.79
C GLN A 5 7.67 40.85 -25.72
N GLY A 6 7.05 41.51 -26.71
CA GLY A 6 5.59 41.73 -26.76
C GLY A 6 4.80 40.50 -27.20
N GLY A 7 5.23 39.86 -28.30
CA GLY A 7 4.47 38.76 -28.92
C GLY A 7 4.45 37.45 -28.11
N LEU A 8 5.48 37.18 -27.29
CA LEU A 8 5.53 35.97 -26.45
C LEU A 8 4.57 36.03 -25.25
N ARG A 9 4.17 37.23 -24.81
CA ARG A 9 3.17 37.39 -23.73
C ARG A 9 1.74 37.26 -24.25
N GLU A 10 1.43 37.80 -25.42
CA GLU A 10 0.08 37.69 -26.01
C GLU A 10 -0.30 36.24 -26.38
N VAL A 11 0.62 35.49 -27.01
CA VAL A 11 0.36 34.09 -27.39
C VAL A 11 0.25 33.17 -26.16
N SER A 12 0.90 33.51 -25.05
CA SER A 12 0.82 32.77 -23.78
C SER A 12 -0.48 33.06 -23.01
N GLU A 13 -0.98 34.30 -23.05
CA GLU A 13 -2.24 34.71 -22.41
C GLU A 13 -3.45 34.15 -23.17
N GLN A 14 -3.44 34.15 -24.51
CA GLN A 14 -4.53 33.58 -25.33
C GLN A 14 -4.64 32.04 -25.20
N ASN A 15 -3.52 31.32 -25.07
CA ASN A 15 -3.57 29.88 -24.78
C ASN A 15 -4.02 29.58 -23.34
N ARG A 16 -3.75 30.45 -22.37
CA ARG A 16 -4.24 30.30 -21.00
C ARG A 16 -5.75 30.49 -20.89
N LEU A 17 -6.33 31.46 -21.60
CA LEU A 17 -7.77 31.72 -21.55
C LEU A 17 -8.59 30.63 -22.28
N THR A 18 -8.04 30.02 -23.31
CA THR A 18 -8.71 28.95 -24.07
C THR A 18 -8.61 27.59 -23.38
N ALA A 19 -7.53 27.31 -22.64
CA ALA A 19 -7.37 26.06 -21.89
C ALA A 19 -8.20 26.00 -20.60
N ILE A 20 -8.58 27.15 -20.02
CA ILE A 20 -9.37 27.23 -18.78
C ILE A 20 -10.88 27.20 -19.06
N SER A 21 -11.34 27.55 -20.27
CA SER A 21 -12.76 27.74 -20.57
C SER A 21 -13.53 26.50 -21.03
N ASN A 22 -12.85 25.37 -21.30
CA ASN A 22 -13.50 24.15 -21.82
C ASN A 22 -13.35 22.89 -20.95
N LEU A 23 -13.02 23.04 -19.66
CA LEU A 23 -13.30 21.98 -18.69
C LEU A 23 -14.76 22.10 -18.27
N THR A 24 -15.63 21.59 -19.14
CA THR A 24 -17.01 21.25 -18.78
C THR A 24 -16.90 20.30 -17.61
N TYR A 25 -17.16 20.82 -16.40
CA TYR A 25 -17.26 20.03 -15.19
C TYR A 25 -18.27 18.92 -15.48
N LEU A 26 -17.79 17.67 -15.48
CA LEU A 26 -18.66 16.51 -15.37
C LEU A 26 -19.57 16.75 -14.16
N PRO A 27 -20.87 16.43 -14.24
CA PRO A 27 -21.81 16.73 -13.18
C PRO A 27 -21.29 16.14 -11.87
N GLU A 28 -21.44 16.91 -10.78
CA GLU A 28 -21.06 16.51 -9.43
C GLU A 28 -21.59 15.09 -9.12
N THR A 29 -20.71 14.10 -9.18
CA THR A 29 -21.03 12.78 -8.63
C THR A 29 -21.13 12.96 -7.12
N GLN A 30 -22.36 12.88 -6.61
CA GLN A 30 -22.66 12.78 -5.18
C GLN A 30 -21.66 11.85 -4.49
N GLY A 31 -21.21 12.25 -3.29
CA GLY A 31 -20.11 11.62 -2.58
C GLY A 31 -20.16 10.09 -2.59
N ARG A 32 -19.06 9.46 -3.01
CA ARG A 32 -18.92 8.00 -3.04
C ARG A 32 -19.07 7.45 -1.61
N SER A 33 -20.23 6.91 -1.28
CA SER A 33 -20.43 6.17 -0.03
C SER A 33 -19.67 4.84 -0.09
N SER A 34 -18.86 4.54 0.91
CA SER A 34 -18.28 3.20 1.09
C SER A 34 -19.30 2.28 1.75
N GLN A 35 -19.53 1.10 1.20
CA GLN A 35 -20.42 0.09 1.76
C GLN A 35 -19.59 -1.05 2.36
N VAL A 36 -19.89 -1.45 3.58
CA VAL A 36 -19.30 -2.63 4.21
C VAL A 36 -20.32 -3.77 4.12
N ILE A 37 -19.87 -4.95 3.72
CA ILE A 37 -20.69 -6.16 3.70
C ILE A 37 -20.01 -7.17 4.59
N ILE A 38 -20.72 -7.65 5.61
CA ILE A 38 -20.27 -8.69 6.53
C ILE A 38 -20.85 -10.00 6.05
N ILE A 39 -20.00 -10.93 5.66
CA ILE A 39 -20.41 -12.27 5.21
C ILE A 39 -20.25 -13.24 6.38
N VAL A 40 -21.34 -13.90 6.75
CA VAL A 40 -21.36 -15.00 7.71
C VAL A 40 -21.84 -16.29 7.03
N GLU A 41 -21.46 -17.46 7.53
CA GLU A 41 -21.93 -18.71 6.90
C GLU A 41 -23.43 -18.94 7.17
N ARG A 42 -23.89 -18.61 8.38
CA ARG A 42 -25.30 -18.59 8.76
C ARG A 42 -25.63 -17.31 9.51
N LYS A 43 -26.83 -16.76 9.35
CA LYS A 43 -27.22 -15.51 10.04
C LYS A 43 -27.30 -15.68 11.55
N GLU A 44 -27.62 -16.89 12.03
CA GLU A 44 -27.59 -17.20 13.48
C GLU A 44 -26.20 -16.98 14.11
N ASP A 45 -25.12 -17.09 13.32
CA ASP A 45 -23.75 -16.85 13.79
C ASP A 45 -23.50 -15.40 14.22
N TRP A 46 -24.37 -14.49 13.77
CA TRP A 46 -24.34 -13.07 14.09
C TRP A 46 -25.29 -12.69 15.24
N ALA A 47 -26.07 -13.63 15.79
CA ALA A 47 -27.18 -13.32 16.69
C ALA A 47 -26.78 -12.61 17.99
N SER A 48 -25.56 -12.83 18.49
CA SER A 48 -25.01 -12.14 19.68
C SER A 48 -24.63 -10.68 19.42
N TYR A 49 -24.55 -10.27 18.15
CA TYR A 49 -24.16 -8.93 17.73
C TYR A 49 -25.38 -8.13 17.29
N PHE A 50 -25.31 -6.80 17.37
CA PHE A 50 -26.43 -5.96 16.96
C PHE A 50 -26.82 -6.25 15.49
N PRO A 51 -28.12 -6.42 15.20
CA PRO A 51 -28.59 -6.64 13.84
C PRO A 51 -28.18 -5.45 12.98
N SER A 52 -27.40 -5.72 11.94
CA SER A 52 -27.00 -4.74 10.95
C SER A 52 -27.54 -5.16 9.60
N GLU A 53 -28.04 -4.20 8.82
CA GLU A 53 -28.49 -4.41 7.43
C GLU A 53 -27.34 -4.83 6.51
N ASP A 54 -26.09 -4.66 6.96
CA ASP A 54 -24.86 -4.99 6.24
C ASP A 54 -24.46 -6.47 6.34
N VAL A 55 -25.24 -7.32 7.03
CA VAL A 55 -24.92 -8.74 7.24
C VAL A 55 -25.63 -9.62 6.21
N MET A 56 -24.85 -10.42 5.50
CA MET A 56 -25.33 -11.35 4.48
C MET A 56 -24.81 -12.75 4.73
N SER A 57 -25.61 -13.77 4.40
CA SER A 57 -25.12 -15.14 4.41
C SER A 57 -24.17 -15.41 3.24
N ALA A 58 -23.27 -16.36 3.38
CA ALA A 58 -22.36 -16.77 2.31
C ALA A 58 -23.12 -17.23 1.06
N GLN A 59 -24.25 -17.93 1.24
CA GLN A 59 -25.09 -18.36 0.14
C GLN A 59 -25.72 -17.18 -0.61
N GLU A 60 -26.34 -16.24 0.11
CA GLU A 60 -26.93 -15.04 -0.50
C GLU A 60 -25.87 -14.24 -1.29
N TYR A 61 -24.66 -14.08 -0.76
CA TYR A 61 -23.60 -13.33 -1.43
C TYR A 61 -23.11 -14.00 -2.73
N LEU A 62 -23.12 -15.33 -2.79
CA LEU A 62 -22.73 -16.11 -3.96
C LEU A 62 -23.82 -16.11 -5.04
N GLU A 63 -25.09 -16.18 -4.64
CA GLU A 63 -26.23 -16.34 -5.55
C GLU A 63 -26.80 -15.00 -6.04
N GLN A 64 -26.74 -13.94 -5.23
CA GLN A 64 -27.33 -12.66 -5.56
C GLN A 64 -26.33 -11.75 -6.30
N PRO A 65 -26.71 -11.18 -7.46
CA PRO A 65 -26.03 -10.02 -8.01
C PRO A 65 -26.27 -8.84 -7.05
N LEU A 66 -25.20 -8.31 -6.45
CA LEU A 66 -25.32 -7.10 -5.66
C LEU A 66 -25.57 -5.93 -6.63
N GLU A 67 -26.71 -5.27 -6.48
CA GLU A 67 -27.00 -3.99 -7.16
C GLU A 67 -26.15 -2.89 -6.52
N ILE A 68 -24.89 -2.81 -6.94
CA ILE A 68 -23.97 -1.79 -6.44
C ILE A 68 -24.11 -0.58 -7.35
N GLU A 69 -24.54 0.54 -6.77
CA GLU A 69 -24.54 1.83 -7.48
C GLU A 69 -23.14 2.13 -8.03
N ALA A 70 -23.09 2.52 -9.31
CA ALA A 70 -21.86 2.79 -10.02
C ALA A 70 -21.01 3.84 -9.26
N GLY A 71 -19.85 3.42 -8.78
CA GLY A 71 -18.89 4.27 -8.08
C GLY A 71 -18.78 4.08 -6.56
N LYS A 72 -19.59 3.22 -5.92
CA LYS A 72 -19.42 2.89 -4.50
C LYS A 72 -18.27 1.90 -4.30
N ARG A 73 -17.37 2.20 -3.34
CA ARG A 73 -16.32 1.26 -2.92
C ARG A 73 -16.93 0.26 -1.93
N VAL A 74 -16.88 -1.02 -2.26
CA VAL A 74 -17.42 -2.10 -1.41
C VAL A 74 -16.28 -2.81 -0.69
N GLN A 75 -16.39 -2.91 0.62
CA GLN A 75 -15.50 -3.69 1.46
C GLN A 75 -16.23 -4.89 2.03
N VAL A 76 -15.66 -6.07 1.87
CA VAL A 76 -16.23 -7.34 2.32
C VAL A 76 -15.43 -7.86 3.51
N ILE A 77 -16.09 -8.05 4.64
CA ILE A 77 -15.52 -8.72 5.81
C ILE A 77 -16.09 -10.14 5.83
N ASN A 78 -15.27 -11.10 5.46
CA ASN A 78 -15.65 -12.49 5.42
C ASN A 78 -15.36 -13.14 6.78
N LEU A 79 -16.41 -13.57 7.46
CA LEU A 79 -16.41 -14.22 8.78
C LEU A 79 -16.96 -15.64 8.70
N CYS A 80 -16.85 -16.29 7.53
CA CYS A 80 -17.25 -17.69 7.37
C CYS A 80 -16.48 -18.61 8.33
N ARG A 81 -17.09 -19.74 8.69
CA ARG A 81 -16.52 -20.67 9.68
C ARG A 81 -15.29 -21.41 9.15
N SER A 82 -15.15 -21.48 7.82
CA SER A 82 -14.03 -22.16 7.16
C SER A 82 -13.63 -21.50 5.83
N TYR A 83 -12.32 -21.40 5.62
CA TYR A 83 -11.70 -20.94 4.37
C TYR A 83 -11.03 -22.07 3.58
N LYS A 84 -11.43 -23.33 3.81
CA LYS A 84 -10.91 -24.47 3.05
C LYS A 84 -11.16 -24.28 1.56
N TYR A 85 -10.23 -24.80 0.74
CA TYR A 85 -10.39 -24.83 -0.70
C TYR A 85 -11.73 -25.48 -1.08
N LEU A 86 -12.45 -24.87 -2.03
CA LEU A 86 -13.82 -25.22 -2.44
C LEU A 86 -14.91 -25.02 -1.38
N GLY A 87 -14.61 -24.39 -0.23
CA GLY A 87 -15.62 -24.02 0.77
C GLY A 87 -16.27 -22.66 0.48
N HIS A 88 -17.41 -22.39 1.12
CA HIS A 88 -18.15 -21.12 0.99
C HIS A 88 -17.27 -19.90 1.27
N GLY A 89 -16.49 -19.91 2.36
CA GLY A 89 -15.61 -18.79 2.71
C GLY A 89 -14.55 -18.52 1.65
N TYR A 90 -14.00 -19.55 1.00
CA TYR A 90 -13.04 -19.39 -0.09
C TYR A 90 -13.69 -18.76 -1.32
N TYR A 91 -14.86 -19.26 -1.73
CA TYR A 91 -15.57 -18.73 -2.89
C TYR A 91 -16.09 -17.32 -2.67
N CYS A 92 -16.52 -16.96 -1.46
CA CYS A 92 -16.95 -15.58 -1.16
C CYS A 92 -15.80 -14.59 -1.35
N SER A 93 -14.60 -14.92 -0.86
CA SER A 93 -13.42 -14.08 -1.08
C SER A 93 -13.02 -14.00 -2.57
N LEU A 94 -13.06 -15.12 -3.29
CA LEU A 94 -12.75 -15.15 -4.73
C LEU A 94 -13.73 -14.31 -5.55
N LEU A 95 -15.04 -14.44 -5.27
CA LEU A 95 -16.07 -13.70 -5.96
C LEU A 95 -16.03 -12.21 -5.62
N ALA A 96 -15.70 -11.87 -4.38
CA ALA A 96 -15.49 -10.47 -3.97
C ALA A 96 -14.34 -9.82 -4.75
N GLU A 97 -13.19 -10.50 -4.88
CA GLU A 97 -12.06 -10.01 -5.69
C GLU A 97 -12.45 -9.86 -7.17
N ALA A 98 -13.17 -10.82 -7.74
CA ALA A 98 -13.64 -10.75 -9.13
C ALA A 98 -14.61 -9.58 -9.38
N ARG A 99 -15.36 -9.17 -8.35
CA ARG A 99 -16.24 -7.99 -8.39
C ARG A 99 -15.51 -6.66 -8.11
N GLY A 100 -14.19 -6.70 -7.85
CA GLY A 100 -13.41 -5.51 -7.48
C GLY A 100 -13.68 -5.02 -6.06
N HIS A 101 -14.28 -5.85 -5.19
CA HIS A 101 -14.49 -5.51 -3.79
C HIS A 101 -13.22 -5.75 -3.00
N LYS A 102 -12.97 -4.92 -1.99
CA LYS A 102 -11.87 -5.12 -1.05
C LYS A 102 -12.29 -6.15 -0.01
N VAL A 103 -11.81 -7.39 -0.11
CA VAL A 103 -12.19 -8.48 0.82
C VAL A 103 -11.12 -8.79 1.86
N ILE A 104 -11.54 -9.12 3.07
CA ILE A 104 -10.68 -9.58 4.16
C ILE A 104 -11.32 -10.81 4.82
N PRO A 105 -10.64 -11.98 4.86
CA PRO A 105 -9.34 -12.24 4.25
C PRO A 105 -9.43 -12.41 2.71
N SER A 106 -8.36 -12.01 2.02
CA SER A 106 -8.18 -12.24 0.57
C SER A 106 -7.91 -13.71 0.25
N VAL A 107 -8.12 -14.13 -1.00
CA VAL A 107 -7.79 -15.50 -1.46
C VAL A 107 -6.31 -15.80 -1.25
N ARG A 108 -5.47 -14.79 -1.50
CA ARG A 108 -4.03 -14.84 -1.22
C ARG A 108 -3.77 -15.10 0.27
N THR A 109 -4.37 -14.31 1.16
CA THR A 109 -4.19 -14.45 2.62
C THR A 109 -4.67 -15.83 3.10
N ILE A 110 -5.79 -16.33 2.59
CA ILE A 110 -6.28 -17.69 2.88
C ILE A 110 -5.26 -18.75 2.47
N SER A 111 -4.71 -18.63 1.26
CA SER A 111 -3.69 -19.58 0.77
C SER A 111 -2.40 -19.49 1.57
N GLU A 112 -2.00 -18.30 2.00
CA GLU A 112 -0.82 -18.10 2.83
C GLU A 112 -1.04 -18.78 4.20
N LEU A 113 -2.18 -18.51 4.88
CA LEU A 113 -2.56 -19.09 6.19
C LEU A 113 -2.57 -20.62 6.22
N THR A 114 -2.74 -21.26 5.07
CA THR A 114 -2.74 -22.72 4.95
C THR A 114 -1.32 -23.30 4.86
N LYS A 115 -0.32 -22.52 4.42
CA LYS A 115 1.04 -22.99 4.09
C LYS A 115 2.05 -22.61 5.17
N LYS A 116 2.23 -23.49 6.16
CA LYS A 116 3.21 -23.31 7.27
C LYS A 116 4.65 -22.99 6.83
N SER A 117 5.08 -23.46 5.66
CA SER A 117 6.45 -23.32 5.16
C SER A 117 6.80 -21.92 4.64
N LEU A 118 5.82 -21.07 4.35
CA LEU A 118 6.06 -19.76 3.73
C LEU A 118 6.39 -18.64 4.74
N TYR A 119 6.33 -18.92 6.04
CA TYR A 119 6.41 -17.90 7.07
C TYR A 119 7.75 -17.75 7.78
N GLY A 120 8.64 -18.74 7.67
CA GLY A 120 9.88 -18.77 8.45
C GLY A 120 10.71 -17.48 8.34
N LEU A 121 10.88 -16.96 7.12
CA LEU A 121 11.71 -15.77 6.88
C LEU A 121 11.07 -14.44 7.30
N ALA A 122 9.73 -14.31 7.19
CA ALA A 122 9.03 -13.08 7.58
C ALA A 122 8.78 -12.99 9.10
N LEU A 123 8.76 -14.13 9.79
CA LEU A 123 8.49 -14.22 11.23
C LEU A 123 9.77 -14.20 12.08
N ASP A 124 10.94 -14.50 11.51
CA ASP A 124 12.21 -14.48 12.25
C ASP A 124 12.57 -13.07 12.77
N ASP A 125 12.25 -12.01 12.02
CA ASP A 125 12.42 -10.63 12.47
C ASP A 125 11.43 -10.24 13.59
N LEU A 126 10.25 -10.87 13.62
CA LEU A 126 9.25 -10.67 14.66
C LEU A 126 9.63 -11.34 16.00
N GLY A 127 10.39 -12.44 15.96
CA GLY A 127 10.87 -13.13 17.17
C GLY A 127 11.71 -12.24 18.08
N LYS A 128 12.53 -11.34 17.53
CA LYS A 128 13.32 -10.38 18.32
C LYS A 128 12.46 -9.33 19.03
N THR A 129 11.35 -8.93 18.42
CA THR A 129 10.38 -8.00 19.01
C THR A 129 9.61 -8.69 20.13
N LEU A 130 9.29 -9.98 19.93
CA LEU A 130 8.62 -10.83 20.91
C LEU A 130 9.46 -11.05 22.18
N ASP A 131 10.76 -11.34 22.03
CA ASP A 131 11.67 -11.48 23.18
C ASP A 131 11.76 -10.19 24.02
N LYS A 132 11.77 -9.02 23.37
CA LYS A 132 11.76 -7.73 24.06
C LYS A 132 10.43 -7.45 24.76
N ALA A 133 9.31 -7.75 24.11
CA ALA A 133 7.97 -7.50 24.64
C ALA A 133 7.58 -8.43 25.80
N LEU A 134 8.13 -9.65 25.83
CA LEU A 134 7.84 -10.65 26.86
C LEU A 134 8.84 -10.63 28.04
N ASN A 135 9.92 -9.85 27.95
CA ASN A 135 10.80 -9.62 29.10
C ASN A 135 10.00 -8.99 30.25
N ASN A 136 9.97 -9.67 31.41
CA ASN A 136 9.22 -9.31 32.62
C ASN A 136 7.69 -9.51 32.56
N HIS A 137 7.13 -10.20 31.55
CA HIS A 137 5.70 -10.53 31.52
C HIS A 137 5.41 -11.91 32.13
N ILE A 138 4.17 -12.14 32.57
CA ILE A 138 3.72 -13.40 33.21
C ILE A 138 3.95 -14.63 32.30
N TYR A 139 3.91 -14.45 30.98
CA TYR A 139 4.14 -15.51 29.98
C TYR A 139 5.60 -15.88 29.80
N SER A 140 6.54 -15.16 30.43
CA SER A 140 7.98 -15.43 30.33
C SER A 140 8.37 -16.84 30.80
N ASN A 141 7.59 -17.44 31.70
CA ASN A 141 7.83 -18.78 32.26
C ASN A 141 7.04 -19.91 31.58
N THR A 142 6.33 -19.63 30.48
CA THR A 142 5.53 -20.62 29.76
C THR A 142 6.31 -21.22 28.58
N GLU A 143 6.11 -22.51 28.28
CA GLU A 143 6.73 -23.20 27.13
C GLU A 143 6.09 -22.81 25.78
N GLY A 144 4.88 -22.25 25.81
CA GLY A 144 4.16 -21.76 24.64
C GLY A 144 2.76 -21.26 25.02
N PHE A 145 2.21 -20.36 24.21
CA PHE A 145 0.85 -19.86 24.38
C PHE A 145 0.23 -19.51 23.03
N THR A 146 -1.10 -19.43 22.97
CA THR A 146 -1.81 -18.98 21.77
C THR A 146 -2.39 -17.59 22.03
N LEU A 147 -2.14 -16.65 21.13
CA LEU A 147 -2.70 -15.31 21.17
C LEU A 147 -3.78 -15.17 20.10
N THR A 148 -4.98 -14.75 20.53
CA THR A 148 -6.03 -14.36 19.60
C THR A 148 -5.91 -12.87 19.28
N LEU A 149 -5.94 -12.53 18.00
CA LEU A 149 -5.91 -11.16 17.49
C LEU A 149 -7.21 -10.85 16.75
N TYR A 150 -7.72 -9.64 16.93
CA TYR A 150 -8.92 -9.13 16.26
C TYR A 150 -8.58 -7.90 15.44
N PHE A 151 -8.58 -8.01 14.11
CA PHE A 151 -8.21 -6.91 13.21
C PHE A 151 -6.87 -6.24 13.61
N GLY A 152 -5.89 -7.04 14.06
CA GLY A 152 -4.58 -6.56 14.52
C GLY A 152 -4.55 -5.97 15.93
N LYS A 153 -5.63 -6.07 16.71
CA LYS A 153 -5.69 -5.68 18.12
C LYS A 153 -5.57 -6.89 19.06
N THR A 154 -4.98 -6.65 20.23
CA THR A 154 -4.90 -7.59 21.34
C THR A 154 -5.07 -6.85 22.67
N ASN A 155 -5.45 -7.56 23.72
CA ASN A 155 -5.51 -7.01 25.09
C ASN A 155 -4.14 -7.02 25.78
N LEU A 156 -3.13 -7.66 25.18
CA LEU A 156 -1.77 -7.66 25.69
C LEU A 156 -1.00 -6.47 25.10
N GLU A 157 -0.96 -5.36 25.86
CA GLU A 157 -0.32 -4.11 25.45
C GLU A 157 1.11 -4.29 24.89
N PRO A 158 2.01 -5.09 25.50
CA PRO A 158 3.36 -5.29 24.96
C PRO A 158 3.40 -5.95 23.57
N LEU A 159 2.35 -6.72 23.23
CA LEU A 159 2.26 -7.44 21.96
C LEU A 159 1.41 -6.70 20.93
N GLN A 160 0.94 -5.48 21.22
CA GLN A 160 0.08 -4.73 20.31
C GLN A 160 0.79 -4.32 19.02
N ASP A 161 2.07 -3.96 19.08
CA ASP A 161 2.86 -3.68 17.87
C ASP A 161 3.09 -4.93 17.02
N LEU A 162 3.29 -6.09 17.67
CA LEU A 162 3.39 -7.38 17.00
C LEU A 162 2.06 -7.77 16.36
N ALA A 163 0.95 -7.58 17.06
CA ALA A 163 -0.39 -7.84 16.57
C ALA A 163 -0.71 -7.03 15.30
N ARG A 164 -0.31 -5.75 15.28
CA ARG A 164 -0.44 -4.90 14.10
C ARG A 164 0.39 -5.45 12.93
N GLN A 165 1.67 -5.76 13.14
CA GLN A 165 2.55 -6.29 12.11
C GLN A 165 2.05 -7.62 11.53
N ILE A 166 1.57 -8.53 12.40
CA ILE A 166 1.01 -9.81 11.95
C ILE A 166 -0.24 -9.59 11.10
N PHE A 167 -1.12 -8.66 11.47
CA PHE A 167 -2.32 -8.34 10.68
C PHE A 167 -2.00 -7.65 9.35
N GLU A 168 -0.95 -6.83 9.28
CA GLU A 168 -0.49 -6.23 8.02
C GLU A 168 0.01 -7.30 7.04
N ILE A 169 0.71 -8.32 7.53
CA ILE A 169 1.19 -9.43 6.70
C ILE A 169 0.03 -10.37 6.36
N PHE A 170 -0.86 -10.67 7.31
CA PHE A 170 -2.00 -11.55 7.16
C PHE A 170 -3.32 -10.84 7.49
N PRO A 171 -3.88 -10.04 6.56
CA PRO A 171 -5.16 -9.37 6.79
C PRO A 171 -6.30 -10.38 6.95
N CYS A 172 -6.64 -10.70 8.19
CA CYS A 172 -7.69 -11.66 8.55
C CYS A 172 -8.42 -11.15 9.80
N PRO A 173 -9.76 -11.21 9.85
CA PRO A 173 -10.54 -10.61 10.95
C PRO A 173 -10.18 -11.17 12.32
N ILE A 174 -10.00 -12.49 12.40
CA ILE A 174 -9.61 -13.21 13.60
C ILE A 174 -8.39 -14.05 13.27
N LEU A 175 -7.30 -13.86 14.01
CA LEU A 175 -6.09 -14.65 13.89
C LEU A 175 -5.76 -15.33 15.22
N LEU A 176 -5.30 -16.57 15.14
CA LEU A 176 -4.75 -17.34 16.24
C LEU A 176 -3.26 -17.54 15.97
N VAL A 177 -2.42 -16.94 16.82
CA VAL A 177 -0.96 -16.99 16.71
C VAL A 177 -0.43 -17.91 17.80
N GLU A 178 0.14 -19.03 17.40
CA GLU A 178 0.74 -20.03 18.28
C GLU A 178 2.21 -19.68 18.49
N PHE A 179 2.60 -19.43 19.75
CA PHE A 179 3.97 -19.15 20.14
C PHE A 179 4.56 -20.35 20.90
N ARG A 180 5.83 -20.65 20.64
CA ARG A 180 6.58 -21.69 21.35
C ARG A 180 7.94 -21.15 21.78
N LYS A 181 8.33 -21.45 23.01
CA LYS A 181 9.65 -21.15 23.56
C LYS A 181 10.56 -22.36 23.36
N SER A 182 11.71 -22.15 22.71
CA SER A 182 12.78 -23.15 22.63
C SER A 182 14.06 -22.55 23.18
N ASN A 183 14.90 -21.93 22.33
CA ASN A 183 16.03 -21.09 22.78
C ASN A 183 15.67 -19.60 22.82
N SER A 184 14.82 -19.16 21.90
CA SER A 184 14.16 -17.85 21.86
C SER A 184 12.68 -18.04 21.60
N TRP A 185 11.88 -16.99 21.80
CA TRP A 185 10.48 -17.05 21.42
C TRP A 185 10.32 -17.05 19.89
N ARG A 186 9.50 -17.97 19.39
CA ARG A 186 9.16 -18.06 17.96
C ARG A 186 7.68 -18.31 17.76
N ILE A 187 7.19 -17.90 16.60
CA ILE A 187 5.84 -18.19 16.13
C ILE A 187 5.87 -19.59 15.50
N ASP A 188 5.14 -20.54 16.09
CA ASP A 188 5.00 -21.94 15.64
C ASP A 188 3.95 -22.07 14.52
N GLY A 189 2.96 -21.17 14.52
CA GLY A 189 1.92 -21.16 13.50
C GLY A 189 0.97 -19.98 13.62
N ILE A 190 0.37 -19.61 12.50
CA ILE A 190 -0.70 -18.62 12.42
C ILE A 190 -1.88 -19.29 11.74
N LYS A 191 -3.06 -19.19 12.33
CA LYS A 191 -4.31 -19.78 11.83
C LYS A 191 -5.42 -18.75 11.84
N SER A 192 -6.40 -18.90 10.95
CA SER A 192 -7.64 -18.13 11.03
C SER A 192 -8.47 -18.59 12.22
N GLY A 193 -8.96 -17.65 13.03
CA GLY A 193 -9.95 -17.92 14.06
C GLY A 193 -11.37 -18.03 13.51
N VAL A 194 -12.29 -18.43 14.38
CA VAL A 194 -13.69 -18.69 14.05
C VAL A 194 -14.57 -17.95 15.06
N LEU A 195 -15.52 -17.15 14.57
CA LEU A 195 -16.36 -16.27 15.40
C LEU A 195 -17.12 -17.04 16.50
N GLN A 196 -17.62 -18.23 16.20
CA GLN A 196 -18.44 -19.05 17.11
C GLN A 196 -17.63 -19.73 18.22
N LYS A 197 -16.30 -19.64 18.16
CA LYS A 197 -15.42 -20.17 19.22
C LYS A 197 -15.00 -19.10 20.22
N LEU A 198 -15.45 -17.87 20.02
CA LEU A 198 -15.20 -16.78 20.95
C LEU A 198 -16.06 -16.99 22.20
N ARG A 199 -15.47 -16.69 23.35
CA ARG A 199 -16.20 -16.58 24.63
C ARG A 199 -16.76 -15.16 24.74
N GLU A 200 -17.68 -14.93 25.66
CA GLU A 200 -18.31 -13.62 25.90
C GLU A 200 -17.28 -12.48 26.05
N ASP A 201 -16.18 -12.68 26.80
CA ASP A 201 -15.08 -11.71 26.95
C ASP A 201 -14.37 -11.38 25.63
N GLN A 202 -14.32 -12.36 24.73
CA GLN A 202 -13.67 -12.28 23.43
C GLN A 202 -14.61 -11.70 22.36
N GLU A 203 -15.93 -11.93 22.48
CA GLU A 203 -16.97 -11.36 21.62
C GLU A 203 -17.03 -9.84 21.76
N ASP A 204 -16.99 -9.33 23.00
CA ASP A 204 -16.91 -7.89 23.27
C ASP A 204 -15.65 -7.27 22.67
N GLN A 205 -14.51 -7.95 22.81
CA GLN A 205 -13.25 -7.48 22.24
C GLN A 205 -13.29 -7.47 20.71
N PHE A 206 -13.89 -8.49 20.10
CA PHE A 206 -14.11 -8.56 18.65
C PHE A 206 -15.03 -7.44 18.19
N ALA A 207 -16.17 -7.23 18.86
CA ALA A 207 -17.13 -6.17 18.52
C ALA A 207 -16.49 -4.79 18.59
N ASN A 208 -15.73 -4.49 19.64
CA ASN A 208 -14.99 -3.23 19.77
C ASN A 208 -13.91 -3.06 18.69
N SER A 209 -13.24 -4.16 18.33
CA SER A 209 -12.20 -4.15 17.29
C SER A 209 -12.81 -4.01 15.90
N LEU A 210 -13.94 -4.65 15.64
CA LEU A 210 -14.73 -4.51 14.43
C LEU A 210 -15.27 -3.08 14.31
N ASP A 211 -15.89 -2.53 15.35
CA ASP A 211 -16.37 -1.14 15.35
C ASP A 211 -15.21 -0.17 15.16
N SER A 212 -14.05 -0.39 15.77
CA SER A 212 -12.86 0.43 15.52
C SER A 212 -12.34 0.31 14.09
N PHE A 213 -12.29 -0.90 13.55
CA PHE A 213 -11.82 -1.20 12.19
C PHE A 213 -12.77 -0.59 11.17
N SER A 214 -14.06 -0.87 11.35
CA SER A 214 -15.19 -0.30 10.63
C SER A 214 -15.15 1.23 10.74
N ARG A 215 -15.02 1.85 11.92
CA ARG A 215 -14.96 3.32 12.10
C ARG A 215 -13.73 3.98 11.48
N LYS A 216 -12.61 3.28 11.46
CA LYS A 216 -11.41 3.71 10.73
C LYS A 216 -11.68 3.70 9.22
N ILE A 217 -12.57 2.82 8.74
CA ILE A 217 -13.11 2.81 7.38
C ILE A 217 -14.23 3.86 7.21
N TRP A 218 -15.07 4.12 8.22
CA TRP A 218 -16.14 5.15 8.26
C TRP A 218 -15.63 6.58 8.49
N ARG A 219 -14.32 6.79 8.57
CA ARG A 219 -13.78 8.14 8.67
C ARG A 219 -13.89 8.79 7.29
N VAL A 220 -15.09 9.29 6.99
CA VAL A 220 -15.24 10.40 6.06
C VAL A 220 -14.55 11.59 6.74
N PRO A 221 -13.41 12.09 6.24
CA PRO A 221 -12.88 13.34 6.75
C PRO A 221 -13.90 14.42 6.37
N ARG A 222 -14.60 15.00 7.36
CA ARG A 222 -15.31 16.26 7.12
C ARG A 222 -14.26 17.31 6.75
N SER A 223 -14.41 17.85 5.54
CA SER A 223 -13.43 18.54 4.71
C SER A 223 -12.79 19.78 5.34
N PRO A 224 -11.60 20.15 4.85
CA PRO A 224 -11.48 21.44 4.17
C PRO A 224 -10.80 21.25 2.82
N ARG A 225 -11.59 21.33 1.73
CA ARG A 225 -11.16 21.09 0.33
C ARG A 225 -10.45 19.74 0.16
N VAL A 226 -11.24 18.67 0.07
CA VAL A 226 -10.74 17.32 -0.20
C VAL A 226 -10.02 17.37 -1.53
N ALA A 227 -8.70 17.21 -1.46
CA ALA A 227 -7.99 16.79 -2.63
C ALA A 227 -8.64 15.52 -3.16
N ARG A 228 -8.99 15.51 -4.44
CA ARG A 228 -9.61 14.37 -5.11
C ARG A 228 -8.67 13.16 -5.18
N TYR A 229 -7.37 13.39 -5.02
CA TYR A 229 -6.33 12.41 -5.19
C TYR A 229 -5.22 12.60 -4.15
N ASP A 230 -4.65 11.49 -3.70
CA ASP A 230 -3.52 11.47 -2.77
C ASP A 230 -2.22 11.12 -3.52
N LEU A 231 -1.23 12.02 -3.44
CA LEU A 231 0.09 11.88 -4.07
C LEU A 231 1.16 11.70 -3.01
N ALA A 232 1.86 10.55 -3.07
CA ALA A 232 3.08 10.35 -2.32
C ALA A 232 4.28 10.89 -3.08
N ILE A 233 5.09 11.73 -2.42
CA ILE A 233 6.40 12.15 -2.91
C ILE A 233 7.47 11.46 -2.06
N LEU A 234 8.17 10.48 -2.65
CA LEU A 234 9.32 9.86 -2.01
C LEU A 234 10.50 10.81 -2.02
N HIS A 235 11.04 11.10 -0.85
CA HIS A 235 12.23 11.92 -0.70
C HIS A 235 13.14 11.38 0.42
N ASP A 236 14.41 11.79 0.38
CA ASP A 236 15.36 11.59 1.47
C ASP A 236 15.88 12.95 1.92
N SER A 237 15.64 13.29 3.20
CA SER A 237 16.10 14.55 3.80
C SER A 237 17.61 14.61 4.03
N GLN A 238 18.29 13.46 4.01
CA GLN A 238 19.74 13.33 4.22
C GLN A 238 20.54 13.14 2.92
N GLU A 239 19.87 13.11 1.76
CA GLU A 239 20.54 12.98 0.47
C GLU A 239 21.39 14.23 0.18
N ALA A 240 22.65 14.04 -0.20
CA ALA A 240 23.60 15.14 -0.42
C ALA A 240 23.28 15.97 -1.68
N LEU A 241 22.71 15.32 -2.71
CA LEU A 241 22.34 15.94 -3.99
C LEU A 241 20.91 15.54 -4.37
N PRO A 242 19.90 15.99 -3.59
CA PRO A 242 18.54 15.59 -3.85
C PRO A 242 18.04 16.24 -5.15
N PRO A 243 17.21 15.55 -5.95
CA PRO A 243 16.68 16.12 -7.18
C PRO A 243 15.71 17.29 -6.94
N SER A 244 15.23 17.47 -5.70
CA SER A 244 14.42 18.62 -5.28
C SER A 244 14.98 19.24 -4.00
N ASN A 245 15.00 20.57 -3.95
CA ASN A 245 15.27 21.29 -2.71
C ASN A 245 13.98 21.48 -1.88
N ALA A 246 14.11 21.88 -0.61
CA ALA A 246 12.98 22.08 0.30
C ALA A 246 11.91 23.03 -0.27
N LYS A 247 12.33 24.12 -0.91
CA LYS A 247 11.41 25.09 -1.55
C LYS A 247 10.61 24.46 -2.70
N ALA A 248 11.18 23.53 -3.44
CA ALA A 248 10.48 22.79 -4.48
C ALA A 248 9.43 21.85 -3.87
N LEU A 249 9.75 21.14 -2.78
CA LEU A 249 8.80 20.28 -2.06
C LEU A 249 7.63 21.08 -1.48
N GLU A 250 7.89 22.23 -0.85
CA GLU A 250 6.83 23.15 -0.39
C GLU A 250 5.94 23.64 -1.54
N ASN A 251 6.53 23.90 -2.71
CA ASN A 251 5.77 24.28 -3.89
C ASN A 251 4.90 23.13 -4.42
N PHE A 252 5.37 21.88 -4.39
CA PHE A 252 4.53 20.72 -4.72
C PHE A 252 3.31 20.64 -3.81
N ILE A 253 3.49 20.80 -2.50
CA ILE A 253 2.38 20.79 -1.53
C ILE A 253 1.40 21.94 -1.79
N ARG A 254 1.92 23.16 -2.00
CA ARG A 254 1.10 24.36 -2.23
C ARG A 254 0.29 24.28 -3.53
N VAL A 255 0.92 23.85 -4.62
CA VAL A 255 0.27 23.73 -5.94
C VAL A 255 -0.68 22.54 -5.96
N GLY A 256 -0.29 21.40 -5.37
CA GLY A 256 -1.14 20.23 -5.20
C GLY A 256 -2.46 20.59 -4.54
N LYS A 257 -2.41 21.30 -3.40
CA LYS A 257 -3.62 21.80 -2.72
C LYS A 257 -4.51 22.66 -3.62
N GLY A 258 -3.92 23.49 -4.48
CA GLY A 258 -4.65 24.31 -5.45
C GLY A 258 -5.35 23.50 -6.55
N LEU A 259 -4.80 22.32 -6.89
CA LEU A 259 -5.35 21.38 -7.87
C LEU A 259 -6.27 20.33 -7.25
N GLY A 260 -6.44 20.35 -5.92
CA GLY A 260 -7.14 19.29 -5.21
C GLY A 260 -6.36 17.97 -5.26
N ILE A 261 -5.05 18.01 -5.02
CA ILE A 261 -4.20 16.83 -4.79
C ILE A 261 -3.55 17.02 -3.41
N ASP A 262 -3.67 16.03 -2.52
CA ASP A 262 -3.01 16.07 -1.23
C ASP A 262 -1.63 15.47 -1.43
N VAL A 263 -0.62 16.20 -1.01
CA VAL A 263 0.76 15.86 -1.30
C VAL A 263 1.44 15.53 0.01
N ASP A 264 1.71 14.25 0.19
CA ASP A 264 2.40 13.72 1.34
C ASP A 264 3.85 13.44 0.99
N LEU A 265 4.75 13.95 1.82
CA LEU A 265 6.15 13.63 1.76
C LEU A 265 6.41 12.33 2.53
N ILE A 266 6.87 11.30 1.83
CA ILE A 266 7.14 9.98 2.40
C ILE A 266 8.64 9.66 2.34
N GLU A 267 9.11 8.88 3.33
CA GLU A 267 10.49 8.42 3.40
C GLU A 267 10.55 6.89 3.26
N LYS A 268 11.75 6.33 3.20
CA LYS A 268 11.98 4.88 3.09
C LYS A 268 11.20 4.02 4.10
N LYS A 269 10.95 4.55 5.31
CA LYS A 269 10.22 3.88 6.39
C LYS A 269 8.72 3.70 6.09
N ASP A 270 8.16 4.52 5.21
CA ASP A 270 6.73 4.55 4.87
C ASP A 270 6.39 3.58 3.72
N TYR A 271 7.28 2.63 3.41
CA TYR A 271 7.09 1.66 2.33
C TYR A 271 5.78 0.88 2.41
N SER A 272 5.29 0.58 3.63
CA SER A 272 4.02 -0.11 3.85
C SER A 272 2.81 0.75 3.51
N ARG A 273 2.93 2.08 3.59
CA ARG A 273 1.84 3.04 3.36
C ARG A 273 1.61 3.35 1.90
N ILE A 274 2.42 2.84 0.98
CA ILE A 274 2.33 3.17 -0.44
C ILE A 274 0.96 2.86 -1.06
N ALA A 275 0.29 1.80 -0.57
CA ALA A 275 -1.04 1.41 -1.03
C ALA A 275 -2.17 2.37 -0.56
N GLU A 276 -1.85 3.35 0.29
CA GLU A 276 -2.80 4.38 0.74
C GLU A 276 -2.97 5.50 -0.31
N TYR A 277 -2.03 5.63 -1.25
CA TYR A 277 -1.97 6.74 -2.20
C TYR A 277 -2.50 6.34 -3.59
N ASP A 278 -2.91 7.32 -4.38
CA ASP A 278 -3.33 7.13 -5.78
C ASP A 278 -2.14 7.24 -6.75
N ALA A 279 -1.11 8.00 -6.37
CA ALA A 279 0.07 8.23 -7.19
C ALA A 279 1.36 8.28 -6.38
N LEU A 280 2.47 7.93 -7.02
CA LEU A 280 3.83 8.03 -6.48
C LEU A 280 4.68 8.89 -7.41
N LEU A 281 5.41 9.84 -6.84
CA LEU A 281 6.45 10.63 -7.51
C LEU A 281 7.78 10.47 -6.75
N ILE A 282 8.85 10.10 -7.46
CA ILE A 282 10.15 9.82 -6.83
C ILE A 282 11.05 11.06 -6.94
N ARG A 283 11.33 11.69 -5.82
CA ARG A 283 12.24 12.85 -5.70
C ARG A 283 13.48 12.49 -4.87
N GLU A 284 14.03 11.33 -5.17
CA GLU A 284 15.30 10.79 -4.66
C GLU A 284 16.09 10.18 -5.83
N THR A 285 17.41 10.00 -5.71
CA THR A 285 18.21 9.31 -6.74
C THR A 285 17.69 7.89 -7.03
N THR A 286 17.20 7.70 -8.26
CA THR A 286 16.72 6.41 -8.75
C THR A 286 17.88 5.49 -9.11
N SER A 287 17.87 4.27 -8.55
CA SER A 287 18.81 3.21 -8.93
C SER A 287 18.12 1.85 -8.85
N VAL A 288 18.52 0.94 -9.73
CA VAL A 288 17.96 -0.43 -9.81
C VAL A 288 18.22 -1.21 -8.50
N ASP A 289 19.30 -0.89 -7.79
CA ASP A 289 19.70 -1.56 -6.54
C ASP A 289 19.17 -0.85 -5.28
N ASN A 290 18.49 0.29 -5.41
CA ASN A 290 18.01 1.11 -4.29
C ASN A 290 16.52 0.87 -3.96
N HIS A 291 16.05 1.36 -2.80
CA HIS A 291 14.64 1.26 -2.40
C HIS A 291 13.72 2.04 -3.34
N THR A 292 14.20 3.09 -4.01
CA THR A 292 13.44 3.86 -5.00
C THR A 292 12.83 2.97 -6.09
N TYR A 293 13.59 2.01 -6.63
CA TYR A 293 13.07 1.04 -7.60
C TYR A 293 12.06 0.06 -7.00
N ARG A 294 12.23 -0.31 -5.71
CA ARG A 294 11.28 -1.18 -5.00
C ARG A 294 9.96 -0.46 -4.75
N PHE A 295 10.00 0.82 -4.38
CA PHE A 295 8.82 1.68 -4.26
C PHE A 295 8.08 1.79 -5.59
N ALA A 296 8.79 2.07 -6.69
CA ALA A 296 8.18 2.13 -8.02
C ALA A 296 7.47 0.82 -8.38
N LYS A 297 8.12 -0.34 -8.17
CA LYS A 297 7.52 -1.65 -8.46
C LYS A 297 6.31 -1.95 -7.60
N LYS A 298 6.40 -1.62 -6.31
CA LYS A 298 5.30 -1.83 -5.37
C LYS A 298 4.11 -0.96 -5.75
N ALA A 299 4.33 0.32 -6.00
CA ALA A 299 3.29 1.25 -6.42
C ALA A 299 2.62 0.79 -7.72
N GLU A 300 3.39 0.37 -8.73
CA GLU A 300 2.84 -0.20 -9.98
C GLU A 300 2.01 -1.45 -9.72
N SER A 301 2.48 -2.37 -8.87
CA SER A 301 1.76 -3.60 -8.54
C SER A 301 0.46 -3.38 -7.76
N GLU A 302 0.38 -2.28 -7.01
CA GLU A 302 -0.81 -1.87 -6.26
C GLU A 302 -1.75 -0.98 -7.11
N GLY A 303 -1.40 -0.73 -8.38
CA GLY A 303 -2.23 0.01 -9.32
C GLY A 303 -2.13 1.54 -9.24
N LEU A 304 -1.09 2.07 -8.57
CA LEU A 304 -0.86 3.52 -8.50
C LEU A 304 -0.38 4.08 -9.83
N VAL A 305 -0.66 5.36 -10.07
CA VAL A 305 0.03 6.12 -11.11
C VAL A 305 1.45 6.41 -10.64
N VAL A 306 2.43 5.74 -11.24
CA VAL A 306 3.85 5.91 -10.90
C VAL A 306 4.50 6.88 -11.86
N MET A 307 4.86 8.06 -11.36
CA MET A 307 5.82 8.96 -12.01
C MET A 307 7.21 8.47 -11.61
N ASP A 308 8.07 8.25 -12.62
CA ASP A 308 9.31 7.47 -12.49
C ASP A 308 9.06 5.96 -12.34
N ASP A 309 8.38 5.38 -13.34
CA ASP A 309 8.02 3.96 -13.37
C ASP A 309 9.25 3.01 -13.39
N PRO A 310 9.10 1.75 -12.95
CA PRO A 310 10.20 0.79 -12.89
C PRO A 310 10.92 0.58 -14.22
N ALA A 311 10.18 0.57 -15.33
CA ALA A 311 10.74 0.39 -16.66
C ALA A 311 11.59 1.59 -17.07
N SER A 312 11.13 2.81 -16.78
CA SER A 312 11.89 4.04 -16.99
C SER A 312 13.16 4.09 -16.15
N ILE A 313 13.13 3.69 -14.88
CA ILE A 313 14.32 3.60 -14.02
C ILE A 313 15.35 2.64 -14.62
N LEU A 314 14.94 1.42 -15.00
CA LEU A 314 15.83 0.43 -15.63
C LEU A 314 16.48 0.93 -16.92
N ARG A 315 15.68 1.59 -17.78
CA ARG A 315 16.14 2.06 -19.09
C ARG A 315 17.02 3.30 -18.99
N CYS A 316 16.64 4.28 -18.17
CA CYS A 316 17.32 5.56 -18.07
C CYS A 316 18.62 5.50 -17.24
N THR A 317 18.73 4.54 -16.31
CA THR A 317 19.98 4.27 -15.58
C THR A 317 21.04 3.62 -16.47
N ASN A 318 20.63 2.95 -17.55
CA ASN A 318 21.55 2.30 -18.49
C ASN A 318 21.95 3.26 -19.62
N LYS A 319 23.13 3.88 -19.48
CA LYS A 319 23.69 4.83 -20.46
C LYS A 319 23.87 4.23 -21.86
N VAL A 320 24.11 2.92 -21.96
CA VAL A 320 24.21 2.22 -23.25
C VAL A 320 22.85 2.18 -23.92
N TYR A 321 21.84 1.72 -23.18
CA TYR A 321 20.45 1.64 -23.65
C TYR A 321 19.95 3.01 -24.13
N LEU A 322 20.16 4.05 -23.31
CA LEU A 322 19.72 5.41 -23.64
C LEU A 322 20.41 5.94 -24.91
N THR A 323 21.71 5.71 -25.06
CA THR A 323 22.44 6.16 -26.27
C THR A 323 21.95 5.44 -27.52
N ASP A 324 21.68 4.14 -27.43
CA ASP A 324 21.17 3.36 -28.57
C ASP A 324 19.75 3.79 -28.97
N LEU A 325 18.88 4.02 -27.98
CA LEU A 325 17.54 4.55 -28.20
C LEU A 325 17.58 5.93 -28.86
N LEU A 326 18.39 6.86 -28.35
CA LEU A 326 18.51 8.21 -28.90
C LEU A 326 19.03 8.22 -30.35
N LYS A 327 19.98 7.34 -30.68
CA LYS A 327 20.42 7.15 -32.07
C LYS A 327 19.31 6.67 -32.97
N SER A 328 18.51 5.69 -32.52
CA SER A 328 17.41 5.15 -33.33
C SER A 328 16.37 6.22 -33.67
N LEU A 329 16.29 7.28 -32.85
CA LEU A 329 15.45 8.46 -33.04
C LEU A 329 16.15 9.61 -33.78
N ASN A 330 17.36 9.41 -34.30
CA ASN A 330 18.22 10.41 -34.97
C ASN A 330 18.66 11.59 -34.09
N TRP A 331 18.77 11.39 -32.77
CA TRP A 331 19.34 12.40 -31.86
C TRP A 331 20.86 12.29 -31.81
N VAL A 332 21.55 13.43 -31.90
CA VAL A 332 23.03 13.48 -31.82
C VAL A 332 23.46 13.26 -30.37
N CYS A 333 24.11 12.14 -30.10
CA CYS A 333 24.64 11.79 -28.77
C CYS A 333 26.09 11.30 -28.87
N ARG A 334 26.90 11.67 -27.87
CA ARG A 334 28.27 11.19 -27.76
C ARG A 334 28.28 9.70 -27.45
N GLN A 335 29.11 8.95 -28.18
CA GLN A 335 29.17 7.50 -28.05
C GLN A 335 29.78 7.06 -26.71
N PRO A 336 29.11 6.22 -25.92
CA PRO A 336 29.71 5.62 -24.74
C PRO A 336 30.86 4.70 -25.19
N ARG A 337 32.01 4.82 -24.55
CA ARG A 337 33.09 3.82 -24.67
C ARG A 337 32.99 2.85 -23.50
N PHE A 338 32.96 1.57 -23.82
CA PHE A 338 33.12 0.51 -22.84
C PHE A 338 34.59 0.47 -22.41
N SER A 339 34.83 0.41 -21.11
CA SER A 339 36.14 0.18 -20.53
C SER A 339 36.05 -1.07 -19.68
N THR A 340 36.95 -2.01 -19.90
CA THR A 340 37.08 -3.21 -19.07
C THR A 340 38.26 -3.07 -18.11
N ARG A 341 38.35 -3.94 -17.10
CA ARG A 341 39.47 -3.94 -16.14
C ARG A 341 40.85 -4.09 -16.78
N ASN A 342 40.92 -4.56 -18.03
CA ASN A 342 42.15 -4.72 -18.80
C ASN A 342 42.55 -3.44 -19.56
N ASP A 343 41.67 -2.45 -19.67
CA ASP A 343 41.96 -1.17 -20.30
C ASP A 343 42.68 -0.25 -19.31
N ARG A 344 43.99 -0.48 -19.13
CA ARG A 344 44.86 0.41 -18.33
C ARG A 344 45.11 1.72 -19.07
N LYS A 345 44.13 2.63 -19.04
CA LYS A 345 44.38 4.06 -19.24
C LYS A 345 44.36 4.75 -17.88
N THR A 346 45.40 5.51 -17.59
CA THR A 346 45.51 6.36 -16.40
C THR A 346 44.31 7.30 -16.35
N SER A 347 43.69 7.42 -15.18
CA SER A 347 42.47 8.22 -14.97
C SER A 347 42.56 9.66 -15.48
N SER A 348 43.77 10.21 -15.63
CA SER A 348 44.05 11.53 -16.22
C SER A 348 43.70 11.65 -17.71
N GLU A 349 43.85 10.59 -18.51
CA GLU A 349 43.48 10.61 -19.93
C GLU A 349 41.96 10.62 -20.13
N TRP A 350 41.22 9.98 -19.21
CA TRP A 350 39.76 9.97 -19.23
C TRP A 350 39.16 11.34 -18.88
N VAL A 351 39.75 12.05 -17.92
CA VAL A 351 39.31 13.40 -17.53
C VAL A 351 39.53 14.41 -18.66
N ASN A 352 40.67 14.34 -19.36
CA ASN A 352 40.93 15.21 -20.52
C ASN A 352 40.00 14.93 -21.71
N ALA A 353 39.52 13.69 -21.87
CA ALA A 353 38.52 13.36 -22.87
C ALA A 353 37.11 13.84 -22.51
N TRP A 354 36.83 14.17 -21.24
CA TRP A 354 35.55 14.68 -20.74
C TRP A 354 35.41 16.21 -20.77
N ALA A 355 36.49 16.94 -21.06
CA ALA A 355 36.40 18.38 -21.29
C ALA A 355 35.49 18.65 -22.50
N PHE A 356 34.38 19.35 -22.26
CA PHE A 356 33.50 19.85 -23.32
C PHE A 356 34.34 20.71 -24.28
N ARG A 357 34.42 20.28 -25.54
CA ARG A 357 34.77 21.15 -26.68
C ARG A 357 33.50 21.49 -27.44
#